data_AF-A0A2I2GBS5-F1
#
_entry.id   AF-A0A2I2GBS5-F1
#
_cell.length_a   1.000
_cell.length_b   1.000
_cell.length_c   1.000
_cell.angle_alpha   90.00
_cell.angle_beta   90.00
_cell.angle_gamma   90.00
#
_symmetry.space_group_name_H-M   'P 1'
#
loop_
_entity.id
_entity.type
_entity.pdbx_description
1 polymer ?
#
loop_
_entity_poly.entity_id
_entity_poly.type
_entity_poly.pdbx_seq_one_letter_code
_entity_poly.pdbx_strand_id
1 'polypeptide(L)'
;MFTATSRRACALTPKTRFLQHNQPATRRTISHIHPRTRPNGLASRSRLPTLPLGASQQQTRSLSFMQRMKLGFREASKGIWRKNPVLLPLALFSTAGATLLFTYIAYVEYTSVGPQFHKFPPPVVRSLRTAVYYTEVDLNPPKALKAYKDALHIAVEMGMHPFSDEVLGIKLQVAMMLEKAGLAKPAVDVLERTKREVLAWIEEGRKKEAEEVKMKTEAEKKGQGKKDDAAATVDATVTDPEILEEQRRIQELEAYEHTQRDKALKKAVGIEMKLAELYSSDYIQDDAKGEAAQVAAVELCLEEMRRRQSLGMPVGGGTENNDAWLNLTEIATALSDLASRYTEQEKHELAMPLYLRALDLLRVDEGKQPTCKQVVLLNDVASAMAGQAQKPIRAADPSAARNQIIDAAKQWAQKSIDVAARIQPPVRDQDCDVSCVAATYNLGELAELQNKPKDAEKFYKQAKSLAQGLQFEEGIAMADGALERVTKK
;
A
#
# COMPACT_ATOMS: atom_id res chain seq x y z
N MET A 1 -0.05 2.58 -2.79
CA MET A 1 -1.47 2.80 -3.15
C MET A 1 -2.22 1.47 -3.24
N PHE A 2 -1.71 0.46 -3.95
CA PHE A 2 -2.30 -0.89 -3.97
C PHE A 2 -2.38 -1.62 -2.61
N THR A 3 -1.42 -1.36 -1.69
CA THR A 3 -1.43 -1.95 -0.34
C THR A 3 -2.50 -1.37 0.60
N ALA A 4 -3.05 -0.19 0.30
CA ALA A 4 -4.12 0.43 1.07
C ALA A 4 -5.51 0.15 0.46
N THR A 5 -5.60 -0.02 -0.86
CA THR A 5 -6.84 -0.47 -1.54
C THR A 5 -7.14 -1.95 -1.30
N SER A 6 -6.15 -2.77 -0.91
CA SER A 6 -6.35 -4.17 -0.51
C SER A 6 -7.27 -4.38 0.69
N ARG A 7 -7.65 -3.33 1.45
CA ARG A 7 -8.64 -3.42 2.54
C ARG A 7 -10.09 -3.27 2.07
N ARG A 8 -10.34 -3.13 0.77
CA ARG A 8 -11.68 -2.96 0.20
C ARG A 8 -12.34 -4.24 -0.30
N ALA A 9 -11.65 -5.38 -0.25
CA ALA A 9 -12.22 -6.69 -0.55
C ALA A 9 -13.01 -7.25 0.66
N CYS A 10 -13.85 -6.44 1.31
CA CYS A 10 -14.90 -7.00 2.16
C CYS A 10 -15.97 -7.58 1.23
N ALA A 11 -16.37 -8.83 1.48
CA ALA A 11 -17.50 -9.45 0.80
C ALA A 11 -18.68 -8.46 0.74
N LEU A 12 -19.21 -8.22 -0.46
CA LEU A 12 -20.33 -7.30 -0.65
C LEU A 12 -21.51 -7.75 0.21
N THR A 13 -21.79 -6.96 1.24
CA THR A 13 -23.02 -7.00 2.00
C THR A 13 -23.97 -5.97 1.38
N PRO A 14 -25.22 -6.33 1.03
CA PRO A 14 -26.18 -5.35 0.53
C PRO A 14 -26.46 -4.32 1.63
N LYS A 15 -26.03 -3.07 1.42
CA LYS A 15 -26.33 -1.94 2.32
C LYS A 15 -27.85 -1.75 2.40
N THR A 16 -28.45 -2.13 3.51
CA THR A 16 -29.80 -1.72 3.88
C THR A 16 -29.74 -0.27 4.36
N ARG A 17 -30.32 0.66 3.58
CA ARG A 17 -30.50 2.06 4.01
C ARG A 17 -31.48 2.11 5.19
N PHE A 18 -30.97 2.33 6.40
CA PHE A 18 -31.77 2.82 7.53
C PHE A 18 -31.12 4.05 8.19
N LEU A 19 -32.01 4.95 8.60
CA LEU A 19 -31.81 6.35 8.98
C LEU A 19 -30.88 6.51 10.20
N GLN A 20 -29.88 7.41 10.07
CA GLN A 20 -29.02 7.85 11.17
C GLN A 20 -29.79 8.66 12.20
N HIS A 21 -29.70 8.25 13.48
CA HIS A 21 -30.00 9.11 14.63
C HIS A 21 -28.70 9.44 15.35
N ASN A 22 -28.40 10.73 15.43
CA ASN A 22 -27.21 11.31 16.07
C ASN A 22 -27.24 11.16 17.60
N GLN A 23 -26.13 10.74 18.20
CA GLN A 23 -25.76 11.18 19.55
C GLN A 23 -24.23 11.37 19.70
N PRO A 24 -23.76 12.44 20.38
CA PRO A 24 -22.35 12.78 20.49
C PRO A 24 -21.66 12.17 21.72
N ALA A 25 -20.41 11.74 21.54
CA ALA A 25 -19.53 11.27 22.61
C ALA A 25 -18.84 12.44 23.35
N THR A 26 -18.92 12.43 24.69
CA THR A 26 -18.21 13.37 25.57
C THR A 26 -16.85 12.78 25.99
N ARG A 27 -15.76 13.53 25.74
CA ARG A 27 -14.39 13.18 26.15
C ARG A 27 -14.07 13.87 27.49
N ARG A 28 -13.70 13.09 28.50
CA ARG A 28 -13.11 13.60 29.76
C ARG A 28 -11.58 13.48 29.70
N THR A 29 -10.89 14.59 29.89
CA THR A 29 -9.44 14.69 30.06
C THR A 29 -9.08 14.73 31.54
N ILE A 30 -8.14 13.88 31.98
CA ILE A 30 -7.59 13.88 33.34
C ILE A 30 -6.19 14.49 33.28
N SER A 31 -5.99 15.59 34.00
CA SER A 31 -4.70 16.26 34.21
C SER A 31 -4.12 15.89 35.57
N HIS A 32 -2.90 15.36 35.61
CA HIS A 32 -2.17 15.10 36.84
C HIS A 32 -1.36 16.33 37.30
N ILE A 33 -1.53 16.70 38.57
CA ILE A 33 -0.86 17.79 39.28
C ILE A 33 0.30 17.21 40.10
N HIS A 34 1.51 17.78 39.97
CA HIS A 34 2.63 17.52 40.86
C HIS A 34 2.76 18.63 41.93
N PRO A 35 3.03 18.31 43.21
CA PRO A 35 3.22 19.31 44.25
C PRO A 35 4.68 19.78 44.37
N ARG A 36 4.84 21.09 44.53
CA ARG A 36 6.06 21.82 44.92
C ARG A 36 6.27 21.73 46.45
N THR A 37 7.51 21.55 46.88
CA THR A 37 7.95 21.82 48.26
C THR A 37 8.89 23.04 48.30
N ARG A 38 8.57 23.96 49.22
CA ARG A 38 9.33 25.16 49.61
C ARG A 38 10.07 24.85 50.92
N PRO A 39 11.21 25.49 51.21
CA PRO A 39 11.69 25.66 52.58
C PRO A 39 11.55 27.13 53.05
N ASN A 40 10.96 27.32 54.23
CA ASN A 40 11.20 28.47 55.13
C ASN A 40 12.47 28.11 55.95
N GLY A 41 13.42 28.96 56.32
CA GLY A 41 13.39 30.39 56.62
C GLY A 41 13.85 30.54 58.07
N LEU A 42 14.90 31.32 58.35
CA LEU A 42 15.06 32.25 59.48
C LEU A 42 16.50 32.79 59.56
N ALA A 43 16.58 34.08 59.87
CA ALA A 43 17.75 34.95 59.86
C ALA A 43 18.29 35.22 61.28
N SER A 44 19.52 35.74 61.41
CA SER A 44 19.80 37.04 62.06
C SER A 44 21.31 37.33 62.28
N ARG A 45 21.65 38.62 62.15
CA ARG A 45 22.89 39.41 62.40
C ARG A 45 23.56 39.11 63.77
N SER A 46 24.85 39.39 64.06
CA SER A 46 25.49 40.73 64.17
C SER A 46 26.98 40.67 64.63
N ARG A 47 27.81 41.61 64.13
CA ARG A 47 28.96 42.40 64.69
C ARG A 47 30.08 41.80 65.61
N LEU A 48 31.33 42.19 65.25
CA LEU A 48 32.69 42.12 65.85
C LEU A 48 32.88 42.87 67.21
N PRO A 49 34.08 42.92 67.89
CA PRO A 49 35.36 42.15 67.83
C PRO A 49 35.97 41.76 69.22
N THR A 50 37.24 41.27 69.19
CA THR A 50 38.39 41.37 70.15
C THR A 50 38.94 40.11 70.87
N LEU A 51 40.26 39.92 70.64
CA LEU A 51 41.33 38.96 71.02
C LEU A 51 41.56 38.71 72.55
N PRO A 52 42.54 37.85 73.01
CA PRO A 52 43.31 36.77 72.35
C PRO A 52 43.60 35.48 73.20
N LEU A 53 44.36 34.56 72.57
CA LEU A 53 45.34 33.58 73.10
C LEU A 53 44.88 32.16 73.52
N GLY A 54 45.46 31.14 72.83
CA GLY A 54 45.50 29.74 73.27
C GLY A 54 45.30 28.72 72.15
N ALA A 55 46.36 28.36 71.43
CA ALA A 55 46.33 27.42 70.31
C ALA A 55 46.21 25.95 70.74
N SER A 56 45.29 25.21 70.10
CA SER A 56 45.45 23.81 69.65
C SER A 56 44.13 23.33 69.02
N GLN A 57 43.98 23.45 67.70
CA GLN A 57 42.92 22.77 66.95
C GLN A 57 43.52 21.87 65.88
N GLN A 58 43.29 20.57 66.00
CA GLN A 58 43.58 19.57 64.96
C GLN A 58 42.67 19.84 63.76
N GLN A 59 43.26 20.19 62.61
CA GLN A 59 42.54 20.35 61.35
C GLN A 59 42.28 18.98 60.70
N THR A 60 41.01 18.59 60.53
CA THR A 60 40.61 17.54 59.61
C THR A 60 40.24 18.16 58.26
N ARG A 61 41.09 17.95 57.23
CA ARG A 61 40.80 18.40 55.87
C ARG A 61 39.77 17.47 55.20
N SER A 62 38.69 18.02 54.64
CA SER A 62 37.71 17.27 53.85
C SER A 62 38.18 17.11 52.40
N LEU A 63 38.21 15.86 51.91
CA LEU A 63 38.64 15.53 50.54
C LEU A 63 37.60 15.94 49.49
N SER A 64 38.06 16.37 48.30
CA SER A 64 37.21 16.79 47.19
C SER A 64 36.45 15.62 46.55
N PHE A 65 35.33 15.89 45.86
CA PHE A 65 34.51 14.85 45.20
C PHE A 65 35.33 13.96 44.26
N MET A 66 36.21 14.56 43.46
CA MET A 66 37.07 13.82 42.52
C MET A 66 38.12 12.98 43.25
N GLN A 67 38.65 13.49 44.38
CA GLN A 67 39.55 12.73 45.25
C GLN A 67 38.83 11.55 45.93
N ARG A 68 37.58 11.75 46.38
CA ARG A 68 36.74 10.69 46.96
C ARG A 68 36.38 9.62 45.93
N MET A 69 36.00 10.02 44.71
CA MET A 69 35.78 9.09 43.60
C MET A 69 37.05 8.28 43.32
N LYS A 70 38.20 8.93 43.16
CA LYS A 70 39.47 8.24 42.85
C LYS A 70 39.88 7.27 43.95
N LEU A 71 39.69 7.65 45.22
CA LEU A 71 39.95 6.76 46.36
C LEU A 71 38.95 5.61 46.40
N GLY A 72 37.66 5.86 46.20
CA GLY A 72 36.62 4.84 46.13
C GLY A 72 36.85 3.82 45.02
N PHE A 73 37.24 4.25 43.82
CA PHE A 73 37.64 3.34 42.74
C PHE A 73 38.91 2.55 43.08
N ARG A 74 39.89 3.17 43.75
CA ARG A 74 41.15 2.50 44.13
C ARG A 74 40.96 1.50 45.27
N GLU A 75 40.00 1.74 46.15
CA GLU A 75 39.65 0.86 47.27
C GLU A 75 38.73 -0.27 46.80
N ALA A 76 37.74 0.03 45.96
CA ALA A 76 36.85 -0.96 45.34
C ALA A 76 37.61 -1.89 44.38
N SER A 77 38.54 -1.38 43.57
CA SER A 77 39.29 -2.20 42.59
C SER A 77 40.14 -3.29 43.25
N LYS A 78 40.83 -3.00 44.36
CA LYS A 78 41.69 -3.98 45.05
C LYS A 78 40.91 -5.15 45.65
N GLY A 79 39.70 -4.90 46.16
CA GLY A 79 38.86 -5.92 46.77
C GLY A 79 38.10 -6.77 45.76
N ILE A 80 37.62 -6.15 44.68
CA ILE A 80 36.74 -6.81 43.70
C ILE A 80 37.55 -7.73 42.77
N TRP A 81 38.78 -7.36 42.39
CA TRP A 81 39.65 -8.20 41.55
C TRP A 81 40.00 -9.55 42.19
N ARG A 82 40.16 -9.59 43.52
CA ARG A 82 40.45 -10.83 44.25
C ARG A 82 39.22 -11.72 44.42
N LYS A 83 38.04 -11.12 44.57
CA LYS A 83 36.78 -11.87 44.80
C LYS A 83 36.20 -12.44 43.52
N ASN A 84 36.38 -11.74 42.39
CA ASN A 84 35.83 -12.14 41.09
C ASN A 84 36.89 -12.03 39.99
N PRO A 85 37.97 -12.84 40.06
CA PRO A 85 39.11 -12.74 39.15
C PRO A 85 38.76 -13.07 37.69
N VAL A 86 37.71 -13.85 37.45
CA VAL A 86 37.24 -14.23 36.11
C VAL A 86 36.10 -13.34 35.62
N LEU A 87 35.13 -13.03 36.49
CA LEU A 87 33.91 -12.31 36.10
C LEU A 87 34.18 -10.85 35.72
N LEU A 88 35.09 -10.18 36.43
CA LEU A 88 35.39 -8.76 36.22
C LEU A 88 36.09 -8.45 34.90
N PRO A 89 37.17 -9.16 34.49
CA PRO A 89 37.74 -8.93 33.16
C PRO A 89 36.73 -9.26 32.06
N LEU A 90 35.93 -10.32 32.22
CA LEU A 90 34.87 -10.68 31.27
C LEU A 90 33.81 -9.56 31.13
N ALA A 91 33.40 -8.93 32.23
CA ALA A 91 32.48 -7.79 32.20
C ALA A 91 33.08 -6.55 31.52
N LEU A 92 34.38 -6.27 31.74
CA LEU A 92 35.07 -5.16 31.08
C LEU A 92 35.23 -5.39 29.57
N PHE A 93 35.63 -6.60 29.18
CA PHE A 93 35.70 -6.99 27.76
C PHE A 93 34.33 -6.96 27.10
N SER A 94 33.27 -7.41 27.78
CA SER A 94 31.90 -7.34 27.28
C SER A 94 31.44 -5.89 27.07
N THR A 95 31.68 -5.01 28.04
CA THR A 95 31.29 -3.59 27.93
C THR A 95 32.07 -2.88 26.82
N ALA A 96 33.38 -3.12 26.72
CA ALA A 96 34.22 -2.56 25.67
C ALA A 96 33.82 -3.11 24.29
N GLY A 97 33.58 -4.41 24.19
CA GLY A 97 33.11 -5.08 22.97
C GLY A 97 31.75 -4.58 22.52
N ALA A 98 30.80 -4.40 23.44
CA ALA A 98 29.49 -3.82 23.14
C ALA A 98 29.59 -2.36 22.66
N THR A 99 30.49 -1.57 23.26
CA THR A 99 30.72 -0.18 22.84
C THR A 99 31.33 -0.14 21.44
N LEU A 100 32.33 -0.97 21.15
CA LEU A 100 32.95 -1.08 19.83
C LEU A 100 31.98 -1.60 18.76
N LEU A 101 31.15 -2.57 19.11
CA LEU A 101 30.11 -3.09 18.23
C LEU A 101 29.07 -2.00 17.95
N PHE A 102 28.63 -1.27 18.96
CA PHE A 102 27.68 -0.17 18.79
C PHE A 102 28.27 0.96 17.93
N THR A 103 29.52 1.37 18.17
CA THR A 103 30.18 2.39 17.33
C THR A 103 30.40 1.90 15.90
N TYR A 104 30.71 0.62 15.70
CA TYR A 104 30.81 0.01 14.38
C TYR A 104 29.46 -0.04 13.67
N ILE A 105 28.39 -0.45 14.34
CA ILE A 105 27.03 -0.42 13.80
C ILE A 105 26.65 1.01 13.44
N ALA A 106 26.88 1.99 14.32
CA ALA A 106 26.60 3.39 14.05
C ALA A 106 27.44 3.93 12.87
N TYR A 107 28.68 3.49 12.72
CA TYR A 107 29.55 3.86 11.60
C TYR A 107 29.07 3.25 10.28
N VAL A 108 28.73 1.96 10.27
CA VAL A 108 28.16 1.27 9.09
C VAL A 108 26.83 1.91 8.72
N GLU A 109 25.95 2.16 9.68
CA GLU A 109 24.68 2.85 9.49
C GLU A 109 24.89 4.24 8.87
N TYR A 110 25.85 5.01 9.36
CA TYR A 110 26.11 6.36 8.85
C TYR A 110 26.78 6.38 7.46
N THR A 111 27.75 5.49 7.22
CA THR A 111 28.59 5.52 6.01
C THR A 111 28.09 4.63 4.88
N SER A 112 27.49 3.49 5.20
CA SER A 112 27.05 2.50 4.21
C SER A 112 25.53 2.55 4.00
N VAL A 113 24.75 2.73 5.06
CA VAL A 113 23.29 2.58 4.99
C VAL A 113 22.55 3.93 4.82
N GLY A 114 23.01 5.01 5.47
CA GLY A 114 22.45 6.36 5.37
C GLY A 114 22.35 6.92 3.93
N PRO A 115 23.36 6.73 3.05
CA PRO A 115 23.28 7.10 1.63
C PRO A 115 22.33 6.21 0.81
N GLN A 116 21.98 5.01 1.29
CA GLN A 116 21.19 4.03 0.55
C GLN A 116 19.67 4.13 0.81
N PHE A 117 19.24 4.75 1.91
CA PHE A 117 17.81 4.79 2.28
C PHE A 117 16.95 5.80 1.50
N HIS A 118 17.55 6.72 0.76
CA HIS A 118 16.81 7.60 -0.15
C HIS A 118 17.53 7.76 -1.49
N LYS A 119 16.82 7.53 -2.59
CA LYS A 119 17.31 7.77 -3.96
C LYS A 119 17.34 9.27 -4.33
N PHE A 120 17.05 10.14 -3.36
CA PHE A 120 17.01 11.57 -3.53
C PHE A 120 18.38 12.21 -3.25
N PRO A 121 18.82 13.16 -4.08
CA PRO A 121 19.99 13.98 -3.78
C PRO A 121 19.85 14.74 -2.45
N PRO A 122 20.94 15.00 -1.70
CA PRO A 122 20.88 15.67 -0.40
C PRO A 122 20.10 17.00 -0.37
N PRO A 123 20.19 17.87 -1.41
CA PRO A 123 19.38 19.09 -1.48
C PRO A 123 17.86 18.83 -1.49
N VAL A 124 17.41 17.83 -2.26
CA VAL A 124 16.00 17.46 -2.37
C VAL A 124 15.49 16.92 -1.02
N VAL A 125 16.29 16.07 -0.38
CA VAL A 125 15.96 15.47 0.93
C VAL A 125 15.70 16.53 1.98
N ARG A 126 16.47 17.62 2.00
CA ARG A 126 16.29 18.70 2.99
C ARG A 126 14.89 19.32 2.88
N SER A 127 14.46 19.64 1.66
CA SER A 127 13.12 20.18 1.40
C SER A 127 12.02 19.16 1.69
N LEU A 128 12.23 17.89 1.33
CA LEU A 128 11.27 16.82 1.60
C LEU A 128 11.08 16.56 3.10
N ARG A 129 12.15 16.61 3.93
CA ARG A 129 12.02 16.48 5.38
C ARG A 129 11.10 17.55 5.97
N THR A 130 11.22 18.79 5.49
CA THR A 130 10.31 19.88 5.90
C THR A 130 8.88 19.61 5.44
N ALA A 131 8.70 19.13 4.21
CA ALA A 131 7.38 18.81 3.68
C ALA A 131 6.68 17.68 4.47
N VAL A 132 7.41 16.60 4.77
CA VAL A 132 6.93 15.46 5.55
C VAL A 132 6.62 15.89 7.00
N TYR A 133 7.46 16.71 7.62
CA TYR A 133 7.18 17.26 8.96
C TYR A 133 5.82 17.98 9.00
N TYR A 134 5.54 18.85 8.02
CA TYR A 134 4.28 19.57 7.92
C TYR A 134 3.11 18.73 7.36
N THR A 135 3.35 17.46 7.01
CA THR A 135 2.31 16.51 6.59
C THR A 135 1.92 15.56 7.71
N GLU A 136 2.90 15.03 8.46
CA GLU A 136 2.71 13.96 9.44
C GLU A 136 2.77 14.45 10.90
N VAL A 137 3.56 15.48 11.21
CA VAL A 137 3.79 15.93 12.60
C VAL A 137 2.91 17.12 12.96
N ASP A 138 2.98 18.18 12.15
CA ASP A 138 2.20 19.41 12.34
C ASP A 138 1.52 19.74 11.01
N LEU A 139 0.31 19.20 10.81
CA LEU A 139 -0.40 19.29 9.53
C LEU A 139 -0.65 20.76 9.15
N ASN A 140 0.19 21.28 8.25
CA ASN A 140 0.16 22.64 7.77
C ASN A 140 0.27 22.65 6.23
N PRO A 141 -0.87 22.58 5.52
CA PRO A 141 -0.89 22.38 4.07
C PRO A 141 -0.15 23.46 3.29
N PRO A 142 -0.27 24.77 3.61
CA PRO A 142 0.49 25.80 2.91
C PRO A 142 2.01 25.65 3.04
N LYS A 143 2.52 25.34 4.25
CA LYS A 143 3.96 25.15 4.49
C LYS A 143 4.46 23.85 3.85
N ALA A 144 3.69 22.77 3.98
CA ALA A 144 4.00 21.49 3.32
C ALA A 144 4.06 21.65 1.80
N LEU A 145 3.05 22.30 1.21
CA LEU A 145 2.97 22.52 -0.23
C LEU A 145 4.15 23.37 -0.75
N LYS A 146 4.55 24.41 0.00
CA LYS A 146 5.75 25.19 -0.34
C LYS A 146 6.99 24.30 -0.36
N ALA A 147 7.22 23.52 0.69
CA ALA A 147 8.37 22.63 0.77
C ALA A 147 8.37 21.52 -0.30
N TYR A 148 7.20 20.99 -0.68
CA TYR A 148 7.09 20.04 -1.79
C TYR A 148 7.40 20.69 -3.15
N LYS A 149 6.93 21.93 -3.39
CA LYS A 149 7.28 22.68 -4.60
C LYS A 149 8.78 22.93 -4.69
N ASP A 150 9.39 23.36 -3.59
CA ASP A 150 10.84 23.57 -3.52
C ASP A 150 11.59 22.26 -3.81
N ALA A 151 11.12 21.12 -3.26
CA ALA A 151 11.71 19.81 -3.55
C ALA A 151 11.60 19.41 -5.03
N LEU A 152 10.46 19.68 -5.68
CA LEU A 152 10.27 19.41 -7.12
C LEU A 152 11.16 20.31 -7.99
N HIS A 153 11.30 21.59 -7.65
CA HIS A 153 12.20 22.51 -8.36
C HIS A 153 13.65 22.04 -8.27
N ILE A 154 14.12 21.73 -7.06
CA ILE A 154 15.48 21.24 -6.83
C ILE A 154 15.69 19.89 -7.54
N ALA A 155 14.68 19.01 -7.57
CA ALA A 155 14.79 17.74 -8.30
C ALA A 155 15.05 17.95 -9.80
N VAL A 156 14.38 18.94 -10.42
CA VAL A 156 14.62 19.32 -11.82
C VAL A 156 16.02 19.91 -12.00
N GLU A 157 16.46 20.80 -11.11
CA GLU A 157 17.83 21.38 -11.14
C GLU A 157 18.92 20.31 -11.00
N MET A 158 18.65 19.27 -10.20
CA MET A 158 19.55 18.13 -10.01
C MET A 158 19.47 17.09 -11.14
N GLY A 159 18.71 17.36 -12.22
CA GLY A 159 18.61 16.48 -13.38
C GLY A 159 17.84 15.18 -13.10
N MET A 160 16.99 15.13 -12.08
CA MET A 160 16.16 13.95 -11.82
C MET A 160 15.13 13.76 -12.93
N HIS A 161 14.97 12.52 -13.39
CA HIS A 161 14.00 12.21 -14.44
C HIS A 161 12.56 12.57 -13.98
N PRO A 162 11.80 13.39 -14.72
CA PRO A 162 10.50 13.92 -14.28
C PRO A 162 9.42 12.87 -13.98
N PHE A 163 9.53 11.69 -14.60
CA PHE A 163 8.61 10.56 -14.44
C PHE A 163 9.22 9.39 -13.66
N SER A 164 10.35 9.61 -13.00
CA SER A 164 10.93 8.62 -12.08
C SER A 164 10.00 8.29 -10.92
N ASP A 165 10.26 7.17 -10.24
CA ASP A 165 9.55 6.77 -9.02
C ASP A 165 9.60 7.87 -7.95
N GLU A 166 10.75 8.51 -7.84
CA GLU A 166 11.07 9.53 -6.86
C GLU A 166 10.24 10.80 -7.12
N VAL A 167 10.31 11.35 -8.33
CA VAL A 167 9.63 12.62 -8.66
C VAL A 167 8.11 12.45 -8.70
N LEU A 168 7.61 11.37 -9.29
CA LEU A 168 6.18 11.06 -9.24
C LEU A 168 5.72 10.79 -7.80
N GLY A 169 6.56 10.12 -7.00
CA GLY A 169 6.32 9.92 -5.56
C GLY A 169 6.08 11.23 -4.82
N ILE A 170 6.88 12.28 -5.10
CA ILE A 170 6.65 13.61 -4.51
C ILE A 170 5.27 14.16 -4.91
N LYS A 171 4.89 14.10 -6.20
CA LYS A 171 3.57 14.57 -6.67
C LYS A 171 2.41 13.83 -5.98
N LEU A 172 2.53 12.52 -5.81
CA LEU A 172 1.54 11.70 -5.11
C LEU A 172 1.46 12.03 -3.62
N GLN A 173 2.59 12.32 -2.98
CA GLN A 173 2.64 12.78 -1.58
C GLN A 173 1.97 14.15 -1.40
N VAL A 174 2.08 15.06 -2.38
CA VAL A 174 1.32 16.32 -2.37
C VAL A 174 -0.19 16.05 -2.37
N ALA A 175 -0.67 15.18 -3.25
CA ALA A 175 -2.08 14.82 -3.30
C ALA A 175 -2.57 14.18 -1.98
N MET A 176 -1.79 13.25 -1.41
CA MET A 176 -2.09 12.63 -0.11
C MET A 176 -2.13 13.66 1.03
N MET A 177 -1.19 14.60 1.06
CA MET A 177 -1.17 15.67 2.06
C MET A 177 -2.42 16.55 1.95
N LEU A 178 -2.83 16.91 0.73
CA LEU A 178 -4.04 17.69 0.48
C LEU A 178 -5.29 16.92 0.93
N GLU A 179 -5.36 15.62 0.65
CA GLU A 179 -6.44 14.75 1.13
C GLU A 179 -6.50 14.71 2.66
N LYS A 180 -5.36 14.49 3.35
CA LYS A 180 -5.27 14.52 4.82
C LYS A 180 -5.74 15.86 5.41
N ALA A 181 -5.55 16.95 4.67
CA ALA A 181 -6.00 18.27 5.04
C ALA A 181 -7.50 18.53 4.78
N GLY A 182 -8.25 17.55 4.27
CA GLY A 182 -9.64 17.72 3.84
C GLY A 182 -9.80 18.51 2.53
N LEU A 183 -8.70 18.75 1.81
CA LEU A 183 -8.67 19.48 0.55
C LEU A 183 -8.80 18.52 -0.64
N ALA A 184 -9.93 17.80 -0.70
CA ALA A 184 -10.18 16.76 -1.70
C ALA A 184 -10.11 17.28 -3.14
N LYS A 185 -10.70 18.45 -3.42
CA LYS A 185 -10.68 19.04 -4.78
C LYS A 185 -9.27 19.41 -5.25
N PRO A 186 -8.45 20.14 -4.48
CA PRO A 186 -7.04 20.33 -4.81
C PRO A 186 -6.24 19.02 -4.98
N ALA A 187 -6.53 17.98 -4.18
CA ALA A 187 -5.90 16.68 -4.34
C ALA A 187 -6.24 16.05 -5.70
N VAL A 188 -7.51 16.09 -6.11
CA VAL A 188 -7.97 15.67 -7.44
C VAL A 188 -7.26 16.44 -8.55
N ASP A 189 -7.15 17.76 -8.44
CA ASP A 189 -6.49 18.60 -9.46
C ASP A 189 -5.01 18.19 -9.67
N VAL A 190 -4.29 17.90 -8.57
CA VAL A 190 -2.89 17.43 -8.62
C VAL A 190 -2.81 16.05 -9.30
N LEU A 191 -3.71 15.13 -8.96
CA LEU A 191 -3.74 13.78 -9.51
C LEU A 191 -4.11 13.78 -11.01
N GLU A 192 -5.15 14.51 -11.40
CA GLU A 192 -5.56 14.67 -12.80
C GLU A 192 -4.44 15.25 -13.66
N ARG A 193 -3.78 16.30 -13.17
CA ARG A 193 -2.63 16.88 -13.86
C ARG A 193 -1.48 15.88 -13.99
N THR A 194 -1.13 15.21 -12.90
CA THR A 194 -0.02 14.25 -12.87
C THR A 194 -0.28 13.08 -13.83
N LYS A 195 -1.50 12.53 -13.81
CA LYS A 195 -1.93 11.49 -14.75
C LYS A 195 -1.78 11.95 -16.19
N ARG A 196 -2.30 13.13 -16.52
CA ARG A 196 -2.27 13.66 -17.90
C ARG A 196 -0.84 13.80 -18.40
N GLU A 197 0.06 14.35 -17.57
CA GLU A 197 1.48 14.49 -17.89
C GLU A 197 2.13 13.11 -18.12
N VAL A 198 1.85 12.14 -17.24
CA VAL A 198 2.39 10.76 -17.34
C VAL A 198 1.93 10.06 -18.61
N LEU A 199 0.62 10.04 -18.89
CA LEU A 199 0.07 9.35 -20.05
C LEU A 199 0.54 9.99 -21.36
N ALA A 200 0.61 11.32 -21.42
CA ALA A 200 1.15 12.02 -22.59
C ALA A 200 2.60 11.66 -22.86
N TRP A 201 3.43 11.59 -21.82
CA TRP A 201 4.84 11.19 -21.95
C TRP A 201 5.02 9.74 -22.39
N ILE A 202 4.22 8.81 -21.85
CA ILE A 202 4.25 7.40 -22.25
C ILE A 202 3.87 7.25 -23.72
N GLU A 203 2.79 7.90 -24.15
CA GLU A 203 2.30 7.82 -25.52
C GLU A 203 3.32 8.39 -26.51
N GLU A 204 3.91 9.54 -26.20
CA GLU A 204 4.96 10.16 -27.01
C GLU A 204 6.21 9.27 -27.10
N GLY A 205 6.63 8.69 -25.97
CA GLY A 205 7.77 7.78 -25.94
C GLY A 205 7.54 6.53 -26.78
N ARG A 206 6.35 5.93 -26.70
CA ARG A 206 5.99 4.74 -27.50
C ARG A 206 5.89 5.03 -28.99
N LYS A 207 5.42 6.22 -29.38
CA LYS A 207 5.41 6.65 -30.78
C LYS A 207 6.82 6.74 -31.36
N LYS A 208 7.75 7.36 -30.62
CA LYS A 208 9.15 7.45 -31.03
C LYS A 208 9.80 6.07 -31.19
N GLU A 209 9.61 5.18 -30.21
CA GLU A 209 10.08 3.80 -30.31
C GLU A 209 9.53 3.09 -31.57
N ALA A 210 8.24 3.24 -31.85
CA ALA A 210 7.61 2.62 -33.01
C ALA A 210 8.13 3.19 -34.34
N GLU A 211 8.43 4.49 -34.41
CA GLU A 211 9.04 5.14 -35.57
C GLU A 211 10.47 4.67 -35.80
N GLU A 212 11.28 4.58 -34.74
CA GLU A 212 12.65 4.09 -34.81
C GLU A 212 12.71 2.62 -35.27
N VAL A 213 11.84 1.76 -34.75
CA VAL A 213 11.74 0.35 -35.19
C VAL A 213 11.37 0.26 -36.67
N LYS A 214 10.42 1.09 -37.13
CA LYS A 214 10.06 1.15 -38.57
C LYS A 214 11.24 1.58 -39.42
N MET A 215 11.97 2.63 -39.03
CA MET A 215 13.14 3.10 -39.76
C MET A 215 14.24 2.03 -39.84
N LYS A 216 14.54 1.35 -38.72
CA LYS A 216 15.52 0.24 -38.67
C LYS A 216 15.10 -0.91 -39.59
N THR A 217 13.83 -1.32 -39.52
CA THR A 217 13.27 -2.41 -40.37
C THR A 217 13.30 -2.06 -41.87
N GLU A 218 13.01 -0.80 -42.23
CA GLU A 218 13.05 -0.34 -43.62
C GLU A 218 14.49 -0.24 -44.16
N ALA A 219 15.45 0.15 -43.32
CA ALA A 219 16.86 0.18 -43.67
C ALA A 219 17.42 -1.24 -43.91
N GLU A 220 17.06 -2.21 -43.06
CA GLU A 220 17.42 -3.63 -43.23
C GLU A 220 16.83 -4.21 -44.52
N LYS A 221 15.55 -3.93 -44.81
CA LYS A 221 14.91 -4.37 -46.07
C LYS A 221 15.56 -3.77 -47.32
N LYS A 222 16.02 -2.52 -47.26
CA LYS A 222 16.77 -1.87 -48.36
C LYS A 222 18.20 -2.41 -48.50
N GLY A 223 18.82 -2.87 -47.40
CA GLY A 223 20.13 -3.52 -47.41
C GLY A 223 20.13 -4.95 -47.95
N GLN A 224 19.03 -5.68 -47.80
CA GLN A 224 18.92 -7.08 -48.28
C GLN A 224 18.75 -7.21 -49.80
N GLY A 225 18.41 -6.14 -50.53
CA GLY A 225 18.27 -6.11 -51.99
C GLY A 225 19.57 -5.95 -52.76
N LYS A 226 20.72 -5.95 -52.09
CA LYS A 226 22.05 -5.76 -52.66
C LYS A 226 23.02 -6.84 -52.18
N LYS A 227 22.60 -8.11 -52.27
CA LYS A 227 23.44 -9.29 -52.08
C LYS A 227 23.58 -10.06 -53.39
N ASP A 228 24.07 -9.38 -54.42
CA ASP A 228 24.82 -9.98 -55.52
C ASP A 228 25.84 -8.89 -55.90
N ASP A 229 27.12 -9.25 -55.94
CA ASP A 229 28.27 -8.40 -56.30
C ASP A 229 28.81 -7.39 -55.26
N ALA A 230 29.21 -7.89 -54.08
CA ALA A 230 30.38 -7.37 -53.34
C ALA A 230 30.75 -8.29 -52.15
N ALA A 231 31.12 -9.54 -52.43
CA ALA A 231 31.82 -10.39 -51.47
C ALA A 231 33.29 -9.93 -51.33
N ALA A 232 33.52 -8.68 -50.90
CA ALA A 232 34.85 -8.15 -50.55
C ALA A 232 34.78 -6.81 -49.80
N THR A 233 33.78 -6.59 -48.94
CA THR A 233 33.85 -5.60 -47.84
C THR A 233 32.98 -6.11 -46.70
N VAL A 234 33.42 -7.21 -46.09
CA VAL A 234 32.87 -7.71 -44.82
C VAL A 234 33.70 -7.06 -43.70
N ASP A 235 33.03 -6.56 -42.66
CA ASP A 235 33.58 -6.32 -41.32
C ASP A 235 34.81 -5.39 -41.17
N ALA A 236 34.67 -4.09 -41.42
CA ALA A 236 35.75 -3.14 -41.08
C ALA A 236 35.32 -1.77 -40.53
N THR A 237 34.11 -1.63 -39.96
CA THR A 237 33.71 -0.39 -39.26
C THR A 237 33.07 -0.59 -37.89
N VAL A 238 33.15 -1.79 -37.29
CA VAL A 238 32.76 -2.02 -35.89
C VAL A 238 33.97 -2.59 -35.14
N THR A 239 34.99 -1.77 -34.96
CA THR A 239 36.17 -2.15 -34.15
C THR A 239 36.79 -0.97 -33.42
N ASP A 240 36.11 0.19 -33.39
CA ASP A 240 36.48 1.27 -32.50
C ASP A 240 35.79 1.06 -31.14
N PRO A 241 36.54 0.83 -30.05
CA PRO A 241 35.98 0.65 -28.72
C PRO A 241 35.07 1.81 -28.27
N GLU A 242 35.35 3.04 -28.71
CA GLU A 242 34.60 4.23 -28.32
C GLU A 242 33.17 4.25 -28.91
N ILE A 243 33.01 3.85 -30.17
CA ILE A 243 31.70 3.77 -30.85
C ILE A 243 30.84 2.67 -30.23
N LEU A 244 31.45 1.53 -29.87
CA LEU A 244 30.76 0.43 -29.22
C LEU A 244 30.32 0.81 -27.79
N GLU A 245 31.15 1.55 -27.06
CA GLU A 245 30.79 2.05 -25.73
C GLU A 245 29.63 3.05 -25.81
N GLU A 246 29.65 3.97 -26.77
CA GLU A 246 28.55 4.93 -26.96
C GLU A 246 27.24 4.24 -27.36
N GLN A 247 27.28 3.24 -28.24
CA GLN A 247 26.11 2.43 -28.58
C GLN A 247 25.54 1.70 -27.35
N ARG A 248 26.40 1.18 -26.47
CA ARG A 248 25.95 0.55 -25.21
C ARG A 248 25.27 1.57 -24.30
N ARG A 249 25.85 2.77 -24.14
CA ARG A 249 25.25 3.84 -23.32
C ARG A 249 23.88 4.25 -23.85
N ILE A 250 23.72 4.38 -25.17
CA ILE A 250 22.43 4.68 -25.79
C ILE A 250 21.41 3.56 -25.50
N GLN A 251 21.80 2.29 -25.69
CA GLN A 251 20.93 1.14 -25.39
C GLN A 251 20.53 1.07 -23.91
N GLU A 252 21.46 1.35 -23.00
CA GLU A 252 21.19 1.40 -21.56
C GLU A 252 20.21 2.52 -21.20
N LEU A 253 20.34 3.70 -21.81
CA LEU A 253 19.41 4.82 -21.64
C LEU A 253 18.03 4.49 -22.20
N GLU A 254 17.93 3.88 -23.39
CA GLU A 254 16.68 3.42 -23.98
C GLU A 254 15.98 2.38 -23.09
N ALA A 255 16.73 1.42 -22.54
CA ALA A 255 16.20 0.41 -21.62
C ALA A 255 15.73 1.03 -20.29
N TYR A 256 16.48 2.01 -19.77
CA TYR A 256 16.07 2.77 -18.58
C TYR A 256 14.76 3.53 -18.83
N GLU A 257 14.67 4.25 -19.95
CA GLU A 257 13.48 4.99 -20.40
C GLU A 257 12.25 4.08 -20.55
N HIS A 258 12.40 2.92 -21.18
CA HIS A 258 11.34 1.92 -21.29
C HIS A 258 10.86 1.45 -19.90
N THR A 259 11.81 1.17 -19.00
CA THR A 259 11.49 0.77 -17.62
C THR A 259 10.77 1.88 -16.86
N GLN A 260 11.15 3.15 -17.05
CA GLN A 260 10.45 4.28 -16.44
C GLN A 260 9.04 4.45 -16.99
N ARG A 261 8.81 4.20 -18.29
CA ARG A 261 7.46 4.22 -18.89
C ARG A 261 6.55 3.18 -18.25
N ASP A 262 7.03 1.94 -18.08
CA ASP A 262 6.28 0.88 -17.41
C ASP A 262 5.90 1.27 -15.97
N LYS A 263 6.88 1.78 -15.21
CA LYS A 263 6.67 2.25 -13.83
C LYS A 263 5.72 3.43 -13.74
N ALA A 264 5.81 4.37 -14.67
CA ALA A 264 4.93 5.52 -14.71
C ALA A 264 3.50 5.09 -15.07
N LEU A 265 3.33 4.13 -15.98
CA LEU A 265 2.03 3.56 -16.32
C LEU A 265 1.40 2.85 -15.12
N LYS A 266 2.19 2.07 -14.36
CA LYS A 266 1.76 1.46 -13.09
C LYS A 266 1.22 2.52 -12.12
N LYS A 267 1.89 3.67 -12.01
CA LYS A 267 1.41 4.79 -11.19
C LYS A 267 0.17 5.45 -11.79
N ALA A 268 0.04 5.56 -13.11
CA ALA A 268 -1.15 6.11 -13.76
C ALA A 268 -2.41 5.29 -13.43
N VAL A 269 -2.32 3.95 -13.45
CA VAL A 269 -3.40 3.06 -13.00
C VAL A 269 -3.75 3.34 -11.54
N GLY A 270 -2.74 3.43 -10.66
CA GLY A 270 -2.96 3.75 -9.24
C GLY A 270 -3.57 5.14 -9.01
N ILE A 271 -3.22 6.14 -9.84
CA ILE A 271 -3.81 7.48 -9.81
C ILE A 271 -5.28 7.41 -10.20
N GLU A 272 -5.63 6.69 -11.27
CA GLU A 272 -7.03 6.53 -11.69
C GLU A 272 -7.88 5.83 -10.62
N MET A 273 -7.36 4.78 -9.98
CA MET A 273 -8.04 4.14 -8.85
C MET A 273 -8.24 5.11 -7.68
N LYS A 274 -7.25 5.96 -7.38
CA LYS A 274 -7.36 6.96 -6.32
C LYS A 274 -8.33 8.09 -6.68
N LEU A 275 -8.34 8.54 -7.93
CA LEU A 275 -9.32 9.50 -8.44
C LEU A 275 -10.73 8.95 -8.30
N ALA A 276 -10.94 7.67 -8.62
CA ALA A 276 -12.24 7.03 -8.47
C ALA A 276 -12.76 7.05 -7.02
N GLU A 277 -11.86 6.83 -6.05
CA GLU A 277 -12.17 6.95 -4.62
C GLU A 277 -12.51 8.40 -4.23
N LEU A 278 -11.69 9.37 -4.65
CA LEU A 278 -11.90 10.77 -4.30
C LEU A 278 -13.20 11.30 -4.91
N TYR A 279 -13.50 10.96 -6.16
CA TYR A 279 -14.74 11.38 -6.83
C TYR A 279 -15.99 10.80 -6.14
N SER A 280 -15.97 9.53 -5.74
CA SER A 280 -17.06 8.90 -4.98
C SER A 280 -17.06 9.23 -3.48
N SER A 281 -16.11 10.02 -2.99
CA SER A 281 -16.09 10.41 -1.58
C SER A 281 -17.25 11.35 -1.23
N ASP A 282 -17.65 11.36 0.04
CA ASP A 282 -18.68 12.27 0.56
C ASP A 282 -18.36 13.76 0.34
N TYR A 283 -17.10 14.09 0.07
CA TYR A 283 -16.64 15.45 -0.19
C TYR A 283 -16.88 15.92 -1.63
N ILE A 284 -16.84 15.00 -2.62
CA ILE A 284 -16.96 15.35 -4.05
C ILE A 284 -18.30 14.88 -4.63
N GLN A 285 -18.73 13.67 -4.29
CA GLN A 285 -20.04 13.10 -4.68
C GLN A 285 -20.28 13.11 -6.20
N ASP A 286 -19.24 12.81 -6.99
CA ASP A 286 -19.30 12.69 -8.44
C ASP A 286 -19.06 11.23 -8.86
N ASP A 287 -20.06 10.38 -8.59
CA ASP A 287 -19.96 8.94 -8.88
C ASP A 287 -19.77 8.63 -10.36
N ALA A 288 -20.23 9.51 -11.26
CA ALA A 288 -20.03 9.34 -12.70
C ALA A 288 -18.55 9.49 -13.08
N LYS A 289 -17.86 10.52 -12.57
CA LYS A 289 -16.40 10.62 -12.72
C LYS A 289 -15.67 9.52 -11.96
N GLY A 290 -16.21 9.12 -10.82
CA GLY A 290 -15.73 7.96 -10.07
C GLY A 290 -15.67 6.72 -10.97
N GLU A 291 -16.80 6.36 -11.58
CA GLU A 291 -16.96 5.24 -12.51
C GLU A 291 -16.00 5.36 -13.70
N ALA A 292 -15.97 6.53 -14.34
CA ALA A 292 -15.09 6.79 -15.48
C ALA A 292 -13.60 6.56 -15.15
N ALA A 293 -13.14 6.98 -13.97
CA ALA A 293 -11.77 6.77 -13.54
C ALA A 293 -11.45 5.29 -13.28
N GLN A 294 -12.37 4.51 -12.69
CA GLN A 294 -12.17 3.05 -12.55
C GLN A 294 -12.16 2.35 -13.91
N VAL A 295 -13.04 2.74 -14.84
CA VAL A 295 -13.04 2.21 -16.22
C VAL A 295 -11.70 2.50 -16.88
N ALA A 296 -11.20 3.74 -16.81
CA ALA A 296 -9.90 4.10 -17.35
C ALA A 296 -8.75 3.28 -16.73
N ALA A 297 -8.76 3.02 -15.42
CA ALA A 297 -7.78 2.16 -14.77
C ALA A 297 -7.79 0.73 -15.34
N VAL A 298 -8.98 0.14 -15.52
CA VAL A 298 -9.15 -1.20 -16.09
C VAL A 298 -8.73 -1.23 -17.57
N GLU A 299 -9.08 -0.22 -18.35
CA GLU A 299 -8.68 -0.10 -19.75
C GLU A 299 -7.15 -0.05 -19.91
N LEU A 300 -6.47 0.78 -19.12
CA LEU A 300 -5.00 0.84 -19.11
C LEU A 300 -4.38 -0.53 -18.80
N CYS A 301 -4.93 -1.25 -17.81
CA CYS A 301 -4.48 -2.61 -17.50
C CYS A 301 -4.69 -3.57 -18.69
N LEU A 302 -5.88 -3.60 -19.29
CA LEU A 302 -6.21 -4.53 -20.37
C LEU A 302 -5.46 -4.21 -21.67
N GLU A 303 -5.26 -2.94 -21.98
CA GLU A 303 -4.44 -2.49 -23.11
C GLU A 303 -2.98 -2.89 -22.93
N GLU A 304 -2.41 -2.65 -21.75
CA GLU A 304 -1.03 -3.00 -21.47
C GLU A 304 -0.81 -4.51 -21.44
N MET A 305 -1.78 -5.28 -20.93
CA MET A 305 -1.75 -6.74 -21.04
C MET A 305 -1.73 -7.20 -22.49
N ARG A 306 -2.61 -6.66 -23.35
CA ARG A 306 -2.63 -6.99 -24.79
C ARG A 306 -1.32 -6.63 -25.47
N ARG A 307 -0.76 -5.46 -25.17
CA ARG A 307 0.54 -5.00 -25.69
C ARG A 307 1.68 -5.94 -25.27
N ARG A 308 1.73 -6.30 -23.99
CA ARG A 308 2.74 -7.24 -23.47
C ARG A 308 2.63 -8.60 -24.13
N GLN A 309 1.41 -9.11 -24.26
CA GLN A 309 1.16 -10.38 -24.93
C GLN A 309 1.58 -10.35 -26.41
N SER A 310 1.28 -9.28 -27.15
CA SER A 310 1.68 -9.17 -28.57
C SER A 310 3.19 -9.05 -28.76
N LEU A 311 3.90 -8.52 -27.77
CA LEU A 311 5.36 -8.42 -27.74
C LEU A 311 6.05 -9.64 -27.11
N GLY A 312 5.31 -10.66 -26.68
CA GLY A 312 5.88 -11.82 -25.99
C GLY A 312 6.47 -11.50 -24.60
N MET A 313 6.08 -10.37 -24.01
CA MET A 313 6.52 -9.94 -22.69
C MET A 313 5.63 -10.53 -21.58
N PRO A 314 6.15 -10.68 -20.36
CA PRO A 314 5.34 -11.07 -19.20
C PRO A 314 4.17 -10.09 -18.97
N VAL A 315 2.94 -10.61 -19.00
CA VAL A 315 1.70 -9.83 -18.78
C VAL A 315 1.48 -9.44 -17.31
N GLY A 316 2.08 -10.20 -16.39
CA GLY A 316 2.18 -9.87 -14.97
C GLY A 316 3.64 -9.96 -14.56
N GLY A 317 4.12 -8.97 -13.81
CA GLY A 317 5.53 -8.85 -13.44
C GLY A 317 5.68 -8.14 -12.12
N GLY A 318 5.47 -8.89 -11.03
CA GLY A 318 5.81 -8.49 -9.66
C GLY A 318 6.56 -9.62 -8.95
N THR A 319 7.59 -10.16 -9.60
CA THR A 319 8.62 -10.95 -8.89
C THR A 319 9.55 -9.97 -8.16
N GLU A 320 10.22 -10.39 -7.08
CA GLU A 320 11.15 -9.54 -6.28
C GLU A 320 12.13 -8.70 -7.12
N ASN A 321 12.49 -9.15 -8.33
CA ASN A 321 13.46 -8.50 -9.22
C ASN A 321 12.85 -7.65 -10.36
N ASN A 322 11.53 -7.65 -10.55
CA ASN A 322 10.87 -6.87 -11.60
C ASN A 322 9.56 -6.28 -11.07
N ASP A 323 9.65 -5.07 -10.49
CA ASP A 323 8.53 -4.26 -9.99
C ASP A 323 8.15 -3.13 -10.98
N ALA A 324 8.57 -3.24 -12.24
CA ALA A 324 8.33 -2.18 -13.22
C ALA A 324 6.86 -2.10 -13.64
N TRP A 325 6.13 -3.20 -13.57
CA TRP A 325 4.72 -3.29 -13.97
C TRP A 325 3.85 -3.89 -12.86
N LEU A 326 2.53 -3.94 -13.12
CA LEU A 326 1.57 -4.59 -12.24
C LEU A 326 1.75 -6.11 -12.28
N ASN A 327 1.56 -6.75 -11.13
CA ASN A 327 1.36 -8.19 -11.08
C ASN A 327 -0.11 -8.57 -11.40
N LEU A 328 -0.36 -9.86 -11.63
CA LEU A 328 -1.69 -10.34 -11.99
C LEU A 328 -2.72 -10.09 -10.89
N THR A 329 -2.30 -10.19 -9.63
CA THR A 329 -3.11 -9.85 -8.47
C THR A 329 -3.55 -8.38 -8.49
N GLU A 330 -2.66 -7.42 -8.74
CA GLU A 330 -2.98 -6.00 -8.78
C GLU A 330 -3.95 -5.67 -9.93
N ILE A 331 -3.79 -6.33 -11.08
CA ILE A 331 -4.73 -6.20 -12.21
C ILE A 331 -6.10 -6.79 -11.84
N ALA A 332 -6.11 -7.96 -11.18
CA ALA A 332 -7.34 -8.58 -10.69
C ALA A 332 -8.07 -7.68 -9.69
N THR A 333 -7.35 -6.97 -8.82
CA THR A 333 -7.93 -5.99 -7.90
C THR A 333 -8.58 -4.81 -8.64
N ALA A 334 -7.93 -4.26 -9.67
CA ALA A 334 -8.54 -3.19 -10.46
C ALA A 334 -9.85 -3.62 -11.13
N LEU A 335 -9.89 -4.86 -11.67
CA LEU A 335 -11.09 -5.46 -12.24
C LEU A 335 -12.19 -5.69 -11.20
N SER A 336 -11.83 -6.25 -10.04
CA SER A 336 -12.80 -6.54 -8.97
C SER A 336 -13.39 -5.28 -8.37
N ASP A 337 -12.62 -4.19 -8.26
CA ASP A 337 -13.11 -2.90 -7.75
C ASP A 337 -14.16 -2.29 -8.69
N LEU A 338 -13.95 -2.36 -10.01
CA LEU A 338 -14.96 -1.93 -10.99
C LEU A 338 -16.19 -2.84 -10.99
N ALA A 339 -15.97 -4.16 -10.90
CA ALA A 339 -17.06 -5.14 -10.80
C ALA A 339 -17.93 -4.91 -9.55
N SER A 340 -17.29 -4.58 -8.43
CA SER A 340 -17.95 -4.26 -7.16
C SER A 340 -18.83 -3.03 -7.30
N ARG A 341 -18.30 -1.94 -7.88
CA ARG A 341 -19.10 -0.76 -8.20
C ARG A 341 -20.31 -1.10 -9.08
N TYR A 342 -20.12 -1.91 -10.13
CA TYR A 342 -21.23 -2.33 -10.97
C TYR A 342 -22.25 -3.18 -10.21
N THR A 343 -21.82 -4.01 -9.25
CA THR A 343 -22.74 -4.76 -8.40
C THR A 343 -23.54 -3.84 -7.47
N GLU A 344 -22.89 -2.82 -6.87
CA GLU A 344 -23.56 -1.79 -6.05
C GLU A 344 -24.60 -0.97 -6.86
N GLN A 345 -24.32 -0.74 -8.13
CA GLN A 345 -25.24 -0.08 -9.08
C GLN A 345 -26.26 -1.05 -9.70
N GLU A 346 -26.29 -2.31 -9.23
CA GLU A 346 -27.09 -3.41 -9.77
C GLU A 346 -26.84 -3.72 -11.27
N LYS A 347 -25.75 -3.24 -11.87
CA LYS A 347 -25.31 -3.56 -13.24
C LYS A 347 -24.61 -4.92 -13.27
N HIS A 348 -25.27 -5.98 -12.80
CA HIS A 348 -24.67 -7.31 -12.60
C HIS A 348 -24.12 -7.93 -13.90
N GLU A 349 -24.78 -7.65 -15.04
CA GLU A 349 -24.33 -8.07 -16.38
C GLU A 349 -22.95 -7.52 -16.77
N LEU A 350 -22.58 -6.34 -16.26
CA LEU A 350 -21.24 -5.76 -16.43
C LEU A 350 -20.25 -6.25 -15.38
N ALA A 351 -20.72 -6.53 -14.15
CA ALA A 351 -19.89 -7.00 -13.05
C ALA A 351 -19.35 -8.43 -13.26
N MET A 352 -20.23 -9.37 -13.67
CA MET A 352 -19.87 -10.78 -13.83
C MET A 352 -18.62 -11.04 -14.70
N PRO A 353 -18.50 -10.50 -15.93
CA PRO A 353 -17.32 -10.74 -16.76
C PRO A 353 -16.03 -10.18 -16.13
N LEU A 354 -16.11 -9.07 -15.39
CA LEU A 354 -14.96 -8.50 -14.69
C LEU A 354 -14.51 -9.39 -13.53
N TYR A 355 -15.45 -9.90 -12.71
CA TYR A 355 -15.12 -10.85 -11.64
C TYR A 355 -14.54 -12.16 -12.18
N LEU A 356 -15.12 -12.72 -13.24
CA LEU A 356 -14.61 -13.93 -13.87
C LEU A 356 -13.21 -13.71 -14.43
N ARG A 357 -12.97 -12.56 -15.08
CA ARG A 357 -11.63 -12.22 -15.57
C ARG A 357 -10.63 -12.06 -14.42
N ALA A 358 -11.00 -11.37 -13.34
CA ALA A 358 -10.15 -11.23 -12.16
C ALA A 358 -9.81 -12.60 -11.54
N LEU A 359 -10.80 -13.50 -11.46
CA LEU A 359 -10.64 -14.85 -10.93
C LEU A 359 -9.67 -15.69 -11.76
N ASP A 360 -9.71 -15.57 -13.09
CA ASP A 360 -8.79 -16.26 -13.98
C ASP A 360 -7.35 -15.74 -13.79
N LEU A 361 -7.15 -14.43 -13.63
CA LEU A 361 -5.83 -13.86 -13.36
C LEU A 361 -5.27 -14.35 -12.02
N LEU A 362 -6.08 -14.36 -10.97
CA LEU A 362 -5.66 -14.89 -9.67
C LEU A 362 -5.31 -16.37 -9.74
N ARG A 363 -6.09 -17.19 -10.46
CA ARG A 363 -5.77 -18.62 -10.63
C ARG A 363 -4.43 -18.85 -11.31
N VAL A 364 -4.08 -18.01 -12.28
CA VAL A 364 -2.79 -18.08 -12.96
C VAL A 364 -1.66 -17.70 -11.99
N ASP A 365 -1.86 -16.66 -11.18
CA ASP A 365 -0.87 -16.16 -10.20
C ASP A 365 -0.65 -17.16 -9.05
N GLU A 366 -1.73 -17.71 -8.50
CA GLU A 366 -1.74 -18.64 -7.36
C GLU A 366 -1.35 -20.08 -7.74
N GLY A 367 -1.52 -20.45 -9.01
CA GLY A 367 -1.33 -21.81 -9.51
C GLY A 367 -2.20 -22.83 -8.77
N LYS A 368 -1.57 -23.73 -8.01
CA LYS A 368 -2.27 -24.82 -7.28
C LYS A 368 -2.67 -24.46 -5.85
N GLN A 369 -2.23 -23.31 -5.35
CA GLN A 369 -2.41 -22.92 -3.95
C GLN A 369 -3.39 -21.75 -3.85
N PRO A 370 -4.70 -22.01 -3.73
CA PRO A 370 -5.69 -20.94 -3.69
C PRO A 370 -5.51 -20.08 -2.44
N THR A 371 -5.73 -18.77 -2.57
CA THR A 371 -5.75 -17.85 -1.43
C THR A 371 -7.16 -17.35 -1.14
N CYS A 372 -7.33 -16.60 -0.04
CA CYS A 372 -8.61 -16.02 0.33
C CYS A 372 -9.17 -15.05 -0.72
N LYS A 373 -8.32 -14.46 -1.56
CA LYS A 373 -8.76 -13.63 -2.69
C LYS A 373 -9.60 -14.41 -3.70
N GLN A 374 -9.26 -15.68 -3.95
CA GLN A 374 -10.06 -16.56 -4.79
C GLN A 374 -11.44 -16.81 -4.16
N VAL A 375 -11.48 -17.03 -2.85
CA VAL A 375 -12.74 -17.27 -2.10
C VAL A 375 -13.67 -16.07 -2.21
N VAL A 376 -13.12 -14.86 -2.03
CA VAL A 376 -13.86 -13.59 -2.17
C VAL A 376 -14.48 -13.49 -3.57
N LEU A 377 -13.67 -13.62 -4.63
CA LEU A 377 -14.19 -13.50 -6.01
C LEU A 377 -15.24 -14.57 -6.37
N LEU A 378 -15.09 -15.80 -5.87
CA LEU A 378 -16.08 -16.85 -6.08
C LEU A 378 -17.43 -16.47 -5.44
N ASN A 379 -17.39 -15.89 -4.25
CA ASN A 379 -18.58 -15.38 -3.58
C ASN A 379 -19.17 -14.17 -4.32
N ASP A 380 -18.34 -13.23 -4.78
CA ASP A 380 -18.81 -12.04 -5.49
C ASP A 380 -19.50 -12.39 -6.82
N VAL A 381 -19.02 -13.40 -7.54
CA VAL A 381 -19.73 -13.96 -8.70
C VAL A 381 -21.10 -14.50 -8.28
N ALA A 382 -21.18 -15.24 -7.17
CA ALA A 382 -22.45 -15.74 -6.66
C ALA A 382 -23.42 -14.61 -6.29
N SER A 383 -22.94 -13.56 -5.60
CA SER A 383 -23.72 -12.37 -5.25
C SER A 383 -24.24 -11.64 -6.50
N ALA A 384 -23.39 -11.43 -7.51
CA ALA A 384 -23.78 -10.78 -8.76
C ALA A 384 -24.85 -11.60 -9.52
N MET A 385 -24.71 -12.93 -9.53
CA MET A 385 -25.72 -13.82 -10.14
C MET A 385 -27.03 -13.85 -9.34
N ALA A 386 -26.96 -13.83 -8.02
CA ALA A 386 -28.13 -13.75 -7.15
C ALA A 386 -28.90 -12.43 -7.39
N GLY A 387 -28.20 -11.30 -7.49
CA GLY A 387 -28.78 -10.02 -7.86
C GLY A 387 -29.40 -10.05 -9.26
N GLN A 388 -28.72 -10.66 -10.23
CA GLN A 388 -29.26 -10.80 -11.59
C GLN A 388 -30.54 -11.65 -11.63
N ALA A 389 -30.65 -12.71 -10.81
CA ALA A 389 -31.84 -13.54 -10.74
C ALA A 389 -33.08 -12.79 -10.22
N GLN A 390 -32.89 -11.73 -9.44
CA GLN A 390 -33.95 -10.86 -8.94
C GLN A 390 -34.47 -9.89 -10.00
N LYS A 391 -33.68 -9.60 -11.04
CA LYS A 391 -34.08 -8.69 -12.12
C LYS A 391 -35.10 -9.32 -13.09
N PRO A 392 -35.88 -8.51 -13.81
CA PRO A 392 -36.71 -9.00 -14.91
C PRO A 392 -35.87 -9.65 -16.01
N ILE A 393 -36.17 -10.90 -16.36
CA ILE A 393 -35.46 -11.66 -17.39
C ILE A 393 -36.24 -11.63 -18.70
N ARG A 394 -35.58 -11.18 -19.77
CA ARG A 394 -36.12 -11.24 -21.14
C ARG A 394 -35.73 -12.57 -21.78
N ALA A 395 -36.59 -13.57 -21.66
CA ALA A 395 -36.42 -14.89 -22.27
C ALA A 395 -37.79 -15.46 -22.68
N ALA A 396 -37.77 -16.51 -23.51
CA ALA A 396 -39.00 -17.24 -23.89
C ALA A 396 -39.68 -17.89 -22.67
N ASP A 397 -38.88 -18.43 -21.75
CA ASP A 397 -39.32 -18.88 -20.42
C ASP A 397 -38.48 -18.17 -19.33
N PRO A 398 -38.97 -17.04 -18.79
CA PRO A 398 -38.27 -16.31 -17.73
C PRO A 398 -38.10 -17.09 -16.43
N SER A 399 -39.00 -18.04 -16.13
CA SER A 399 -38.94 -18.82 -14.89
C SER A 399 -37.85 -19.88 -14.97
N ALA A 400 -37.79 -20.63 -16.08
CA ALA A 400 -36.70 -21.59 -16.31
C ALA A 400 -35.34 -20.88 -16.35
N ALA A 401 -35.23 -19.75 -17.05
CA ALA A 401 -34.01 -18.96 -17.09
C ALA A 401 -33.57 -18.47 -15.69
N ARG A 402 -34.52 -17.99 -14.87
CA ARG A 402 -34.24 -17.60 -13.48
C ARG A 402 -33.69 -18.77 -12.67
N ASN A 403 -34.33 -19.93 -12.76
CA ASN A 403 -33.90 -21.11 -12.02
C ASN A 403 -32.48 -21.56 -12.43
N GLN A 404 -32.14 -21.48 -13.71
CA GLN A 404 -30.78 -21.76 -14.18
C GLN A 404 -29.74 -20.80 -13.58
N ILE A 405 -30.05 -19.49 -13.53
CA ILE A 405 -29.16 -18.50 -12.90
C ILE A 405 -29.01 -18.81 -11.41
N ILE A 406 -30.11 -19.12 -10.71
CA ILE A 406 -30.07 -19.47 -9.29
C ILE A 406 -29.23 -20.73 -9.04
N ASP A 407 -29.42 -21.78 -9.83
CA ASP A 407 -28.68 -23.02 -9.66
C ASP A 407 -27.19 -22.83 -9.93
N ALA A 408 -26.83 -22.01 -10.92
CA ALA A 408 -25.44 -21.63 -11.16
C ALA A 408 -24.88 -20.78 -10.01
N ALA A 409 -25.62 -19.80 -9.50
CA ALA A 409 -25.21 -18.98 -8.35
C ALA A 409 -24.94 -19.84 -7.11
N LYS A 410 -25.77 -20.86 -6.86
CA LYS A 410 -25.56 -21.83 -5.77
C LYS A 410 -24.25 -22.58 -5.91
N GLN A 411 -23.92 -23.01 -7.14
CA GLN A 411 -22.65 -23.69 -7.40
C GLN A 411 -21.46 -22.78 -7.13
N TRP A 412 -21.53 -21.49 -7.47
CA TRP A 412 -20.48 -20.53 -7.17
C TRP A 412 -20.33 -20.27 -5.66
N ALA A 413 -21.43 -20.07 -4.94
CA ALA A 413 -21.42 -19.89 -3.50
C ALA A 413 -20.85 -21.14 -2.79
N GLN A 414 -21.30 -22.33 -3.16
CA GLN A 414 -20.77 -23.57 -2.62
C GLN A 414 -19.28 -23.74 -2.93
N LYS A 415 -18.84 -23.40 -4.16
CA LYS A 415 -17.44 -23.45 -4.54
C LYS A 415 -16.57 -22.50 -3.72
N SER A 416 -17.07 -21.32 -3.36
CA SER A 416 -16.38 -20.40 -2.45
C SER A 416 -16.11 -21.08 -1.10
N ILE A 417 -17.13 -21.68 -0.49
CA ILE A 417 -17.03 -22.42 0.78
C ILE A 417 -16.06 -23.61 0.65
N ASP A 418 -16.17 -24.39 -0.43
CA ASP A 418 -15.33 -25.58 -0.66
C ASP A 418 -13.85 -25.23 -0.89
N VAL A 419 -13.57 -24.09 -1.50
CA VAL A 419 -12.19 -23.58 -1.67
C VAL A 419 -11.68 -23.09 -0.33
N ALA A 420 -12.47 -22.30 0.40
CA ALA A 420 -12.09 -21.80 1.72
C ALA A 420 -11.75 -22.93 2.69
N ALA A 421 -12.50 -24.05 2.66
CA ALA A 421 -12.24 -25.21 3.51
C ALA A 421 -10.85 -25.86 3.29
N ARG A 422 -10.20 -25.61 2.15
CA ARG A 422 -8.86 -26.15 1.83
C ARG A 422 -7.73 -25.22 2.25
N ILE A 423 -8.04 -23.95 2.54
CA ILE A 423 -7.06 -22.93 2.89
C ILE A 423 -6.84 -22.95 4.40
N GLN A 424 -5.59 -23.19 4.81
CA GLN A 424 -5.17 -23.26 6.20
C GLN A 424 -4.29 -22.06 6.57
N PRO A 425 -4.19 -21.72 7.88
CA PRO A 425 -3.19 -20.75 8.35
C PRO A 425 -1.76 -21.16 7.92
N PRO A 426 -0.87 -20.21 7.60
CA PRO A 426 -1.02 -18.76 7.75
C PRO A 426 -1.67 -18.05 6.54
N VAL A 427 -2.02 -18.78 5.47
CA VAL A 427 -2.64 -18.18 4.27
C VAL A 427 -4.11 -17.83 4.53
N ARG A 428 -4.80 -18.62 5.36
CA ARG A 428 -6.16 -18.32 5.78
C ARG A 428 -6.18 -17.06 6.64
N ASP A 429 -6.96 -16.08 6.23
CA ASP A 429 -7.23 -14.85 6.96
C ASP A 429 -8.74 -14.59 7.09
N GLN A 430 -9.07 -13.42 7.65
CA GLN A 430 -10.45 -12.99 7.87
C GLN A 430 -11.26 -12.89 6.56
N ASP A 431 -10.63 -12.65 5.41
CA ASP A 431 -11.34 -12.50 4.14
C ASP A 431 -11.97 -13.83 3.71
N CYS A 432 -11.27 -14.96 3.92
CA CYS A 432 -11.84 -16.30 3.74
C CYS A 432 -13.06 -16.51 4.64
N ASP A 433 -12.94 -16.13 5.92
CA ASP A 433 -13.95 -16.40 6.94
C ASP A 433 -15.22 -15.58 6.71
N VAL A 434 -15.08 -14.28 6.45
CA VAL A 434 -16.20 -13.38 6.12
C VAL A 434 -16.84 -13.80 4.80
N SER A 435 -16.06 -14.21 3.80
CA SER A 435 -16.60 -14.73 2.54
C SER A 435 -17.39 -16.03 2.72
N CYS A 436 -17.02 -16.90 3.67
CA CYS A 436 -17.83 -18.08 4.00
C CYS A 436 -19.19 -17.69 4.61
N VAL A 437 -19.23 -16.66 5.47
CA VAL A 437 -20.49 -16.11 6.00
C VAL A 437 -21.36 -15.60 4.84
N ALA A 438 -20.80 -14.76 3.98
CA ALA A 438 -21.51 -14.19 2.83
C ALA A 438 -22.00 -15.26 1.85
N ALA A 439 -21.17 -16.25 1.51
CA ALA A 439 -21.55 -17.34 0.62
C ALA A 439 -22.67 -18.20 1.21
N THR A 440 -22.63 -18.46 2.52
CA THR A 440 -23.70 -19.19 3.22
C THR A 440 -25.00 -18.37 3.25
N TYR A 441 -24.91 -17.05 3.45
CA TYR A 441 -26.05 -16.15 3.38
C TYR A 441 -26.68 -16.15 1.98
N ASN A 442 -25.86 -16.05 0.93
CA ASN A 442 -26.29 -16.12 -0.46
C ASN A 442 -27.03 -17.42 -0.78
N LEU A 443 -26.61 -18.58 -0.23
CA LEU A 443 -27.35 -19.84 -0.36
C LEU A 443 -28.76 -19.75 0.23
N GLY A 444 -28.93 -19.00 1.32
CA GLY A 444 -30.22 -18.68 1.92
C GLY A 444 -31.10 -17.82 1.02
N GLU A 445 -30.56 -16.73 0.46
CA GLU A 445 -31.30 -15.86 -0.47
C GLU A 445 -31.75 -16.62 -1.72
N LEU A 446 -30.85 -17.42 -2.29
CA LEU A 446 -31.14 -18.26 -3.45
C LEU A 446 -32.19 -19.35 -3.14
N ALA A 447 -32.29 -19.80 -1.88
CA ALA A 447 -33.36 -20.68 -1.45
C ALA A 447 -34.71 -19.96 -1.29
N GLU A 448 -34.71 -18.70 -0.80
CA GLU A 448 -35.91 -17.85 -0.79
C GLU A 448 -36.44 -17.62 -2.21
N LEU A 449 -35.55 -17.31 -3.17
CA LEU A 449 -35.93 -17.09 -4.57
C LEU A 449 -36.53 -18.35 -5.24
N GLN A 450 -36.19 -19.54 -4.75
CA GLN A 450 -36.81 -20.81 -5.18
C GLN A 450 -38.06 -21.18 -4.38
N ASN A 451 -38.56 -20.29 -3.52
CA ASN A 451 -39.70 -20.55 -2.63
C ASN A 451 -39.49 -21.76 -1.71
N LYS A 452 -38.25 -21.93 -1.19
CA LYS A 452 -37.86 -23.00 -0.25
C LYS A 452 -37.53 -22.40 1.13
N PRO A 453 -38.53 -21.96 1.91
CA PRO A 453 -38.29 -21.20 3.14
C PRO A 453 -37.55 -22.00 4.22
N LYS A 454 -37.78 -23.32 4.32
CA LYS A 454 -37.06 -24.18 5.27
C LYS A 454 -35.56 -24.28 4.97
N ASP A 455 -35.20 -24.36 3.69
CA ASP A 455 -33.80 -24.38 3.27
C ASP A 455 -33.16 -23.02 3.52
N ALA A 456 -33.88 -21.93 3.22
CA ALA A 456 -33.42 -20.57 3.50
C ALA A 456 -33.16 -20.35 4.99
N GLU A 457 -34.10 -20.71 5.86
CA GLU A 457 -33.96 -20.61 7.32
C GLU A 457 -32.74 -21.39 7.83
N LYS A 458 -32.52 -22.61 7.30
CA LYS A 458 -31.33 -23.41 7.64
C LYS A 458 -30.04 -22.67 7.30
N PHE A 459 -29.91 -22.15 6.09
CA PHE A 459 -28.70 -21.45 5.65
C PHE A 459 -28.49 -20.15 6.43
N TYR A 460 -29.53 -19.37 6.70
CA TYR A 460 -29.38 -18.14 7.50
C TYR A 460 -28.98 -18.42 8.95
N LYS A 461 -29.50 -19.49 9.58
CA LYS A 461 -29.03 -19.94 10.91
C LYS A 461 -27.55 -20.30 10.88
N GLN A 462 -27.11 -21.00 9.83
CA GLN A 462 -25.70 -21.35 9.65
C GLN A 462 -24.82 -20.10 9.45
N ALA A 463 -25.23 -19.18 8.57
CA ALA A 463 -24.53 -17.92 8.34
C ALA A 463 -24.41 -17.09 9.64
N LYS A 464 -25.50 -16.99 10.42
CA LYS A 464 -25.49 -16.34 11.73
C LYS A 464 -24.49 -16.99 12.68
N SER A 465 -24.51 -18.32 12.80
CA SER A 465 -23.60 -19.06 13.68
C SER A 465 -22.14 -18.83 13.30
N LEU A 466 -21.82 -18.79 11.99
CA LEU A 466 -20.48 -18.48 11.50
C LEU A 466 -20.09 -17.05 11.86
N ALA A 467 -20.97 -16.07 11.60
CA ALA A 467 -20.72 -14.66 11.90
C ALA A 467 -20.48 -14.41 13.40
N GLN A 468 -21.24 -15.09 14.27
CA GLN A 468 -21.05 -15.04 15.74
C GLN A 468 -19.69 -15.58 16.16
N GLY A 469 -19.24 -16.69 15.55
CA GLY A 469 -17.91 -17.24 15.80
C GLY A 469 -16.77 -16.29 15.43
N LEU A 470 -17.01 -15.41 14.46
CA LEU A 470 -16.05 -14.41 13.97
C LEU A 470 -16.19 -13.03 14.62
N GLN A 471 -17.19 -12.82 15.49
CA GLN A 471 -17.58 -11.49 15.99
C GLN A 471 -17.86 -10.48 14.86
N PHE A 472 -18.40 -10.97 13.74
CA PHE A 472 -18.73 -10.15 12.58
C PHE A 472 -20.15 -9.59 12.71
N GLU A 473 -20.29 -8.49 13.45
CA GLU A 473 -21.58 -7.88 13.83
C GLU A 473 -22.51 -7.59 12.64
N GLU A 474 -21.97 -7.10 11.53
CA GLU A 474 -22.76 -6.84 10.32
C GLU A 474 -23.37 -8.13 9.75
N GLY A 475 -22.59 -9.22 9.69
CA GLY A 475 -23.08 -10.53 9.28
C GLY A 475 -24.16 -11.09 10.21
N ILE A 476 -24.04 -10.86 11.52
CA ILE A 476 -25.06 -11.25 12.50
C ILE A 476 -26.36 -10.50 12.23
N ALA A 477 -26.29 -9.16 12.13
CA ALA A 477 -27.46 -8.31 11.91
C ALA A 477 -28.19 -8.64 10.60
N MET A 478 -27.45 -8.89 9.51
CA MET A 478 -28.04 -9.31 8.24
C MET A 478 -28.76 -10.67 8.32
N ALA A 479 -28.12 -11.65 8.97
CA ALA A 479 -28.71 -12.98 9.14
C ALA A 479 -29.96 -12.94 10.02
N ASP A 480 -29.98 -12.09 11.05
CA ASP A 480 -31.15 -11.87 11.90
C ASP A 480 -32.32 -11.25 11.12
N GLY A 481 -32.06 -10.19 10.34
CA GLY A 481 -33.08 -9.60 9.48
C GLY A 481 -33.65 -10.59 8.46
N ALA A 482 -32.81 -11.48 7.92
CA ALA A 482 -33.25 -12.53 7.00
C ALA A 482 -34.08 -13.62 7.69
N LEU A 483 -33.68 -14.06 8.88
CA LEU A 483 -34.42 -15.04 9.67
C LEU A 483 -35.80 -14.53 10.07
N GLU A 484 -35.91 -13.27 10.49
CA GLU A 484 -37.20 -12.67 10.76
C GLU A 484 -38.11 -12.66 9.53
N ARG A 485 -37.55 -12.39 8.35
CA ARG A 485 -38.30 -12.35 7.09
C ARG A 485 -38.83 -13.71 6.67
N VAL A 486 -38.05 -14.78 6.83
CA VAL A 486 -38.47 -16.14 6.40
C VAL A 486 -39.34 -16.88 7.43
N THR A 487 -39.26 -16.51 8.71
CA THR A 487 -40.04 -17.16 9.78
C THR A 487 -41.41 -16.50 10.01
N LYS A 488 -41.59 -15.25 9.58
CA LYS A 488 -42.87 -14.51 9.67
C LYS A 488 -43.79 -14.72 8.46
N LYS A 489 -43.33 -15.39 7.40
CA LYS A 489 -44.12 -15.81 6.24
C LYS A 489 -44.72 -17.20 6.50
#